data_AF-A0A7J6PQM2-F1
#
_entry.id   AF-A0A7J6PQM2-F1
#
_cell.length_a   1.000
_cell.length_b   1.000
_cell.length_c   1.000
_cell.angle_alpha   90.00
_cell.angle_beta   90.00
_cell.angle_gamma   90.00
#
_symmetry.space_group_name_H-M   'P 1'
#
loop_
_entity.id
_entity.type
_entity.pdbx_description
1 polymer ?
#
loop_
_entity_poly.entity_id
_entity_poly.type
_entity_poly.pdbx_seq_one_letter_code
_entity_poly.pdbx_strand_id
1 'polypeptide(L)'
;MSFLVDTERPQKLDELTFHPSLTRTLKKLAASKDCPHLLFYGPSGGGKMTRIRCLLEGMFGPGAEKTSTSFRQFKATTSTTVDIQVVVSAFHVEVTPSDVGIRDAAVIQQLIKQMAENPPVGEVPFHVVVINDAHCLTRQAQAALRRTMEKDELGRSNGLGKREALVEHIYKYDRLAVEQTPAKFLDLSVFPDLGIYRVKHSHREPALVETVA
;
A
#
# COMPACT_ATOMS: atom_id res chain seq x y z
N MET A 1 -24.19 3.45 14.41
CA MET A 1 -23.90 2.40 15.41
C MET A 1 -22.58 1.78 15.01
N SER A 2 -21.58 1.78 15.88
CA SER A 2 -20.34 1.03 15.64
C SER A 2 -20.63 -0.45 15.86
N PHE A 3 -20.16 -1.32 14.96
CA PHE A 3 -20.27 -2.75 15.17
C PHE A 3 -19.24 -3.16 16.24
N LEU A 4 -19.52 -4.23 17.00
CA LEU A 4 -18.57 -4.79 17.99
C LEU A 4 -17.21 -5.11 17.36
N VAL A 5 -17.21 -5.50 16.08
CA VAL A 5 -15.98 -5.76 15.34
C VAL A 5 -15.10 -4.51 15.17
N ASP A 6 -15.69 -3.33 15.12
CA ASP A 6 -14.96 -2.07 14.98
C ASP A 6 -14.40 -1.59 16.32
N THR A 7 -15.11 -1.85 17.42
CA THR A 7 -14.68 -1.48 18.78
C THR A 7 -13.56 -2.37 19.30
N GLU A 8 -13.61 -3.67 18.98
CA GLU A 8 -12.61 -4.66 19.41
C GLU A 8 -11.41 -4.76 18.45
N ARG A 9 -11.33 -3.87 17.44
CA ARG A 9 -10.25 -3.89 16.47
C ARG A 9 -8.96 -3.35 17.12
N PRO A 10 -7.86 -4.13 17.11
CA PRO A 10 -6.56 -3.64 17.58
C PRO A 10 -6.18 -2.33 16.87
N GLN A 11 -5.81 -1.33 17.66
CA GLN A 11 -5.29 -0.08 17.15
C GLN A 11 -3.77 -0.14 17.11
N LYS A 12 -3.15 -0.72 18.14
CA LYS A 12 -1.68 -0.75 18.30
C LYS A 12 -1.05 -2.07 17.87
N LEU A 13 0.23 -2.00 17.49
CA LEU A 13 1.04 -3.20 17.19
C LEU A 13 1.16 -4.16 18.39
N ASP A 14 1.08 -3.66 19.63
CA ASP A 14 1.13 -4.48 20.85
C ASP A 14 -0.14 -5.29 21.10
N GLU A 15 -1.28 -4.87 20.56
CA GLU A 15 -2.58 -5.51 20.72
C GLU A 15 -2.79 -6.66 19.71
N LEU A 16 -1.88 -6.82 18.74
CA LEU A 16 -1.92 -7.89 17.75
C LEU A 16 -1.57 -9.25 18.36
N THR A 17 -2.57 -10.08 18.56
CA THR A 17 -2.45 -11.40 19.21
C THR A 17 -1.95 -12.52 18.30
N PHE A 18 -2.15 -12.43 16.98
CA PHE A 18 -1.79 -13.49 16.03
C PHE A 18 -0.42 -13.23 15.37
N HIS A 19 0.29 -14.29 14.98
CA HIS A 19 1.62 -14.25 14.31
C HIS A 19 2.63 -13.28 14.98
N PRO A 20 3.18 -13.64 16.16
CA PRO A 20 4.08 -12.77 16.92
C PRO A 20 5.40 -12.45 16.21
N SER A 21 5.85 -13.32 15.30
CA SER A 21 6.99 -13.06 14.42
C SER A 21 6.73 -11.84 13.52
N LEU A 22 5.64 -11.85 12.76
CA LEU A 22 5.23 -10.73 11.91
C LEU A 22 5.05 -9.43 12.70
N THR A 23 4.45 -9.52 13.90
CA THR A 23 4.28 -8.36 14.78
C THR A 23 5.64 -7.79 15.20
N ARG A 24 6.63 -8.63 15.50
CA ARG A 24 8.01 -8.19 15.83
C ARG A 24 8.67 -7.49 14.64
N THR A 25 8.48 -8.01 13.44
CA THR A 25 8.99 -7.42 12.19
C THR A 25 8.37 -6.05 11.92
N LEU A 26 7.04 -5.95 12.05
CA LEU A 26 6.31 -4.68 11.93
C LEU A 26 6.78 -3.64 12.95
N LYS A 27 7.04 -4.05 14.20
CA LYS A 27 7.59 -3.15 15.23
C LYS A 27 8.98 -2.64 14.87
N LYS A 28 9.86 -3.50 14.35
CA LYS A 28 11.18 -3.09 13.85
C LYS A 28 11.05 -2.10 12.69
N LEU A 29 10.11 -2.35 11.79
CA LEU A 29 9.85 -1.48 10.65
C LEU A 29 9.26 -0.12 11.07
N ALA A 30 8.34 -0.11 12.02
CA ALA A 30 7.78 1.12 12.57
C ALA A 30 8.84 1.99 13.25
N ALA A 31 9.84 1.36 13.86
CA ALA A 31 10.98 2.06 14.47
C ALA A 31 11.99 2.58 13.45
N SER A 32 12.02 2.07 12.22
CA SER A 32 12.91 2.56 11.17
C SER A 32 12.30 3.72 10.38
N LYS A 33 13.10 4.77 10.11
CA LYS A 33 12.71 5.86 9.20
C LYS A 33 12.82 5.50 7.72
N ASP A 34 13.16 4.24 7.44
CA ASP A 34 13.14 3.65 6.11
C ASP A 34 12.06 2.57 6.10
N CYS A 35 11.13 2.69 5.16
CA CYS A 35 10.06 1.74 4.93
C CYS A 35 10.16 1.33 3.47
N PRO A 36 10.27 0.04 3.15
CA PRO A 36 10.21 -0.42 1.78
C PRO A 36 8.75 -0.63 1.35
N HIS A 37 8.54 -0.85 0.07
CA HIS A 37 7.22 -1.23 -0.45
C HIS A 37 6.79 -2.58 0.12
N LEU A 38 5.60 -2.63 0.72
CA LEU A 38 5.08 -3.80 1.43
C LEU A 38 3.90 -4.43 0.72
N LEU A 39 3.90 -5.75 0.66
CA LEU A 39 2.77 -6.56 0.23
C LEU A 39 2.23 -7.37 1.41
N PHE A 40 0.99 -7.10 1.80
CA PHE A 40 0.24 -7.90 2.76
C PHE A 40 -0.63 -8.89 1.99
N TYR A 41 -0.26 -10.18 2.07
CA TYR A 41 -0.96 -11.28 1.41
C TYR A 41 -1.52 -12.24 2.44
N GLY A 42 -2.74 -12.77 2.22
CA GLY A 42 -3.32 -13.82 3.05
C GLY A 42 -4.84 -13.97 2.87
N PRO A 43 -5.52 -14.83 3.64
CA PRO A 43 -6.97 -15.01 3.55
C PRO A 43 -7.74 -13.75 3.96
N SER A 44 -8.95 -13.58 3.41
CA SER A 44 -9.88 -12.54 3.86
C SER A 44 -10.18 -12.72 5.35
N GLY A 45 -10.31 -11.62 6.08
CA GLY A 45 -10.46 -11.66 7.54
C GLY A 45 -9.18 -11.94 8.33
N GLY A 46 -8.03 -12.21 7.68
CA GLY A 46 -6.74 -12.46 8.37
C GLY A 46 -6.09 -11.24 9.04
N GLY A 47 -6.82 -10.15 9.25
CA GLY A 47 -6.33 -8.95 9.94
C GLY A 47 -5.34 -8.09 9.15
N LYS A 48 -5.19 -8.28 7.83
CA LYS A 48 -4.25 -7.51 6.99
C LYS A 48 -4.40 -6.00 7.14
N MET A 49 -5.61 -5.49 6.92
CA MET A 49 -5.90 -4.05 7.03
C MET A 49 -5.67 -3.54 8.46
N THR A 50 -5.99 -4.36 9.46
CA THR A 50 -5.71 -4.01 10.87
C THR A 50 -4.21 -3.84 11.09
N ARG A 51 -3.38 -4.78 10.63
CA ARG A 51 -1.91 -4.67 10.72
C ARG A 51 -1.36 -3.46 9.99
N ILE A 52 -1.90 -3.12 8.82
CA ILE A 52 -1.50 -1.93 8.07
C ILE A 52 -1.79 -0.66 8.89
N ARG A 53 -2.98 -0.56 9.48
CA ARG A 53 -3.34 0.59 10.33
C ARG A 53 -2.51 0.66 11.61
N CYS A 54 -2.26 -0.46 12.28
CA CYS A 54 -1.35 -0.51 13.43
C CYS A 54 0.08 -0.10 13.05
N LEU A 55 0.55 -0.49 11.87
CA LEU A 55 1.87 -0.08 11.36
C LEU A 55 1.90 1.44 11.12
N LEU A 56 0.87 2.00 10.48
CA LEU A 56 0.75 3.44 10.24
C LEU A 56 0.69 4.23 11.55
N GLU A 57 -0.05 3.75 12.55
CA GLU A 57 -0.04 4.34 13.90
C GLU A 57 1.36 4.25 14.54
N GLY A 58 2.04 3.11 14.41
CA GLY A 58 3.40 2.94 14.93
C GLY A 58 4.43 3.86 14.27
N MET A 59 4.23 4.23 13.00
CA MET A 59 5.14 5.08 12.23
C MET A 59 4.87 6.57 12.39
N PHE A 60 3.60 6.98 12.32
CA PHE A 60 3.18 8.38 12.30
C PHE A 60 2.50 8.83 13.61
N GLY A 61 2.30 7.91 14.55
CA GLY A 61 1.61 8.14 15.81
C GLY A 61 0.07 8.09 15.68
N PRO A 62 -0.65 8.43 16.76
CA PRO A 62 -2.12 8.33 16.83
C PRO A 62 -2.85 9.26 15.85
N GLY A 63 -2.16 10.24 15.25
CA GLY A 63 -2.72 11.08 14.20
C GLY A 63 -3.03 10.31 12.91
N ALA A 64 -2.37 9.17 12.67
CA ALA A 64 -2.59 8.34 11.48
C ALA A 64 -4.03 7.83 11.37
N GLU A 65 -4.64 7.45 12.50
CA GLU A 65 -5.98 6.85 12.53
C GLU A 65 -7.07 7.83 12.07
N LYS A 66 -6.84 9.13 12.26
CA LYS A 66 -7.78 10.19 11.85
C LYS A 66 -7.85 10.22 10.33
N THR A 67 -8.86 9.55 9.80
CA THR A 67 -9.12 9.45 8.38
C THR A 67 -10.45 10.11 8.03
N SER A 68 -10.54 10.64 6.82
CA SER A 68 -11.76 11.19 6.26
C SER A 68 -11.98 10.65 4.86
N THR A 69 -13.19 10.19 4.60
CA THR A 69 -13.60 9.74 3.28
C THR A 69 -13.89 10.95 2.41
N SER A 70 -13.29 10.99 1.22
CA SER A 70 -13.53 12.04 0.23
C SER A 70 -13.60 11.45 -1.18
N PHE A 71 -14.35 12.07 -2.07
CA PHE A 71 -14.28 11.75 -3.50
C PHE A 71 -13.16 12.57 -4.13
N ARG A 72 -12.24 11.91 -4.84
CA ARG A 72 -11.21 12.56 -5.64
C ARG A 72 -11.45 12.32 -7.12
N GLN A 73 -11.32 13.40 -7.87
CA GLN A 73 -11.42 13.42 -9.33
C GLN A 73 -10.07 13.18 -9.98
N PHE A 74 -10.00 12.14 -10.80
CA PHE A 74 -8.84 11.78 -11.61
C PHE A 74 -9.18 11.92 -13.09
N LYS A 75 -8.27 12.46 -13.89
CA LYS A 75 -8.43 12.58 -15.34
C LYS A 75 -7.97 11.28 -16.00
N ALA A 76 -8.89 10.37 -16.29
CA ALA A 76 -8.51 9.10 -16.95
C ALA A 76 -8.03 9.31 -18.39
N THR A 77 -8.65 10.24 -19.12
CA THR A 77 -8.28 10.63 -20.50
C THR A 77 -8.44 12.13 -20.67
N THR A 78 -8.06 12.68 -21.84
CA THR A 78 -8.22 14.10 -22.19
C THR A 78 -9.66 14.60 -22.01
N SER A 79 -10.66 13.73 -22.19
CA SER A 79 -12.09 14.08 -22.14
C SER A 79 -12.86 13.42 -20.99
N THR A 80 -12.27 12.48 -20.25
CA THR A 80 -13.00 11.70 -19.23
C THR A 80 -12.35 11.83 -17.86
N THR A 81 -13.13 12.30 -16.89
CA THR A 81 -12.81 12.27 -15.46
C THR A 81 -13.48 11.08 -14.78
N VAL A 82 -12.89 10.61 -13.70
CA VAL A 82 -13.41 9.53 -12.87
C VAL A 82 -13.29 9.93 -11.41
N ASP A 83 -14.38 9.72 -10.67
CA ASP A 83 -14.48 10.08 -9.26
C ASP A 83 -14.33 8.80 -8.45
N ILE A 84 -13.37 8.80 -7.53
CA ILE A 84 -13.06 7.64 -6.70
C ILE A 84 -13.12 8.05 -5.26
N GLN A 85 -13.78 7.21 -4.47
CA GLN A 85 -13.78 7.34 -3.02
C GLN A 85 -12.38 6.96 -2.50
N VAL A 86 -11.72 7.92 -1.87
CA VAL A 86 -10.44 7.72 -1.19
C VAL A 86 -10.60 8.01 0.29
N VAL A 87 -9.88 7.25 1.10
CA VAL A 87 -9.75 7.51 2.53
C VAL A 87 -8.44 8.27 2.72
N VAL A 88 -8.52 9.49 3.26
CA VAL A 88 -7.36 10.37 3.39
C VAL A 88 -7.08 10.63 4.86
N SER A 89 -5.82 10.45 5.24
CA SER A 89 -5.24 10.91 6.50
C SER A 89 -4.26 12.05 6.24
N ALA A 90 -3.73 12.67 7.29
CA ALA A 90 -2.64 13.62 7.19
C ALA A 90 -1.33 12.99 6.65
N PHE A 91 -1.19 11.66 6.78
CA PHE A 91 0.07 10.94 6.50
C PHE A 91 -0.05 9.87 5.41
N HIS A 92 -1.26 9.41 5.13
CA HIS A 92 -1.49 8.32 4.20
C HIS A 92 -2.80 8.47 3.44
N VAL A 93 -2.91 7.77 2.32
CA VAL A 93 -4.14 7.64 1.55
C VAL A 93 -4.42 6.18 1.26
N GLU A 94 -5.63 5.73 1.58
CA GLU A 94 -6.15 4.43 1.16
C GLU A 94 -7.03 4.60 -0.09
N VAL A 95 -6.81 3.77 -1.09
CA VAL A 95 -7.56 3.77 -2.35
C VAL A 95 -7.85 2.35 -2.82
N THR A 96 -8.97 2.16 -3.51
CA THR A 96 -9.33 0.91 -4.18
C THR A 96 -9.46 1.18 -5.69
N PRO A 97 -8.33 1.20 -6.46
CA PRO A 97 -8.37 1.61 -7.87
C PRO A 97 -9.15 0.64 -8.76
N SER A 98 -9.34 -0.61 -8.32
CA SER A 98 -10.11 -1.61 -9.06
C SER A 98 -11.57 -1.22 -9.28
N ASP A 99 -12.13 -0.32 -8.46
CA ASP A 99 -13.53 0.15 -8.57
C ASP A 99 -13.80 0.88 -9.90
N VAL A 100 -12.75 1.32 -10.60
CA VAL A 100 -12.87 2.01 -11.90
C VAL A 100 -12.49 1.15 -13.11
N GLY A 101 -12.29 -0.16 -12.89
CA GLY A 101 -11.97 -1.12 -13.94
C GLY A 101 -10.74 -0.73 -14.75
N ILE A 102 -10.88 -0.63 -16.06
CA ILE A 102 -9.77 -0.43 -17.03
C ILE A 102 -9.04 0.92 -16.84
N ARG A 103 -9.63 1.86 -16.09
CA ARG A 103 -9.06 3.20 -15.87
C ARG A 103 -8.15 3.28 -14.64
N ASP A 104 -8.00 2.16 -13.91
CA ASP A 104 -7.18 2.03 -12.71
C ASP A 104 -5.73 2.51 -12.89
N ALA A 105 -5.13 2.25 -14.06
CA ALA A 105 -3.76 2.66 -14.36
C ALA A 105 -3.57 4.19 -14.30
N ALA A 106 -4.51 4.96 -14.86
CA ALA A 106 -4.43 6.41 -14.88
C ALA A 106 -4.60 7.01 -13.49
N VAL A 107 -5.48 6.41 -12.68
CA VAL A 107 -5.74 6.80 -11.30
C VAL A 107 -4.49 6.64 -10.45
N ILE A 108 -3.85 5.46 -10.50
CA ILE A 108 -2.64 5.18 -9.73
C ILE A 108 -1.53 6.16 -10.08
N GLN A 109 -1.27 6.38 -11.38
CA GLN A 109 -0.23 7.30 -11.83
C GLN A 109 -0.48 8.73 -11.35
N GLN A 110 -1.73 9.21 -11.44
CA GLN A 110 -2.07 10.55 -11.00
C GLN A 110 -2.02 10.71 -9.48
N LEU A 111 -2.51 9.71 -8.74
CA LEU A 111 -2.46 9.72 -7.29
C LEU A 111 -1.01 9.78 -6.80
N ILE A 112 -0.13 8.92 -7.34
CA ILE A 112 1.29 8.91 -6.94
C ILE A 112 1.95 10.25 -7.27
N LYS A 113 1.70 10.78 -8.48
CA LYS A 113 2.23 12.08 -8.88
C LYS A 113 1.78 13.21 -7.93
N GLN A 114 0.49 13.24 -7.59
CA GLN A 114 -0.05 14.22 -6.64
C GLN A 114 0.59 14.08 -5.25
N MET A 115 0.84 12.85 -4.78
CA MET A 115 1.51 12.64 -3.51
C MET A 115 2.97 13.08 -3.55
N ALA A 116 3.70 12.76 -4.62
CA ALA A 116 5.09 13.14 -4.81
C ALA A 116 5.30 14.68 -4.86
N GLU A 117 4.30 15.42 -5.37
CA GLU A 117 4.30 16.89 -5.45
C GLU A 117 4.05 17.57 -4.08
N ASN A 118 3.42 16.88 -3.13
CA ASN A 118 3.11 17.44 -1.81
C ASN A 118 4.15 16.98 -0.78
N PRO A 119 4.77 17.87 0.01
CA PRO A 119 5.76 17.46 1.00
C PRO A 119 5.13 16.57 2.08
N PRO A 120 5.88 15.57 2.61
CA PRO A 120 5.42 14.75 3.71
C PRO A 120 5.22 15.60 4.97
N VAL A 121 4.23 15.22 5.77
CA VAL A 121 3.90 15.89 7.03
C VAL A 121 4.46 15.05 8.19
N GLY A 122 5.11 15.69 9.15
CA GLY A 122 5.66 15.02 10.34
C GLY A 122 7.14 14.64 10.21
N GLU A 123 7.58 13.67 11.04
CA GLU A 123 8.99 13.26 11.14
C GLU A 123 9.42 12.20 10.12
N VAL A 124 8.45 11.58 9.46
CA VAL A 124 8.67 10.51 8.49
C VAL A 124 8.82 11.14 7.10
N PRO A 125 9.90 10.85 6.35
CA PRO A 125 10.24 11.58 5.12
C PRO A 125 9.47 11.09 3.87
N PHE A 126 8.33 10.43 4.05
CA PHE A 126 7.55 9.81 2.97
C PHE A 126 6.05 9.81 3.26
N HIS A 127 5.24 9.79 2.20
CA HIS A 127 3.80 9.50 2.26
C HIS A 127 3.55 8.00 2.09
N VAL A 128 2.45 7.50 2.64
CA VAL A 128 2.02 6.12 2.39
C VAL A 128 0.77 6.09 1.54
N VAL A 129 0.77 5.29 0.47
CA VAL A 129 -0.41 4.99 -0.33
C VAL A 129 -0.75 3.51 -0.16
N VAL A 130 -1.88 3.27 0.51
CA VAL A 130 -2.44 1.93 0.68
C VAL A 130 -3.32 1.62 -0.52
N ILE A 131 -2.94 0.61 -1.29
CA ILE A 131 -3.69 0.11 -2.45
C ILE A 131 -4.42 -1.16 -2.02
N ASN A 132 -5.73 -1.02 -1.87
CA ASN A 132 -6.62 -2.13 -1.58
C ASN A 132 -6.86 -2.98 -2.83
N ASP A 133 -7.05 -4.26 -2.58
CA ASP A 133 -7.44 -5.26 -3.57
C ASP A 133 -6.58 -5.22 -4.84
N ALA A 134 -5.26 -5.12 -4.61
CA ALA A 134 -4.27 -5.01 -5.68
C ALA A 134 -4.28 -6.19 -6.67
N HIS A 135 -4.90 -7.32 -6.27
CA HIS A 135 -5.17 -8.48 -7.10
C HIS A 135 -6.15 -8.23 -8.24
N CYS A 136 -7.04 -7.25 -8.07
CA CYS A 136 -8.01 -6.84 -9.08
C CYS A 136 -7.46 -5.81 -10.07
N LEU A 137 -6.22 -5.36 -9.90
CA LEU A 137 -5.61 -4.39 -10.81
C LEU A 137 -5.37 -5.00 -12.19
N THR A 138 -5.58 -4.19 -13.23
CA THR A 138 -5.24 -4.55 -14.60
C THR A 138 -3.73 -4.71 -14.77
N ARG A 139 -3.33 -5.49 -15.78
CA ARG A 139 -1.91 -5.63 -16.15
C ARG A 139 -1.26 -4.28 -16.49
N GLN A 140 -2.04 -3.36 -17.05
CA GLN A 140 -1.58 -2.02 -17.37
C GLN A 140 -1.31 -1.20 -16.10
N ALA A 141 -2.22 -1.24 -15.13
CA ALA A 141 -2.05 -0.59 -13.83
C ALA A 141 -0.86 -1.15 -13.06
N GLN A 142 -0.73 -2.47 -13.03
CA GLN A 142 0.42 -3.17 -12.46
C GLN A 142 1.74 -2.74 -13.08
N ALA A 143 1.82 -2.70 -14.42
CA ALA A 143 3.02 -2.24 -15.12
C ALA A 143 3.31 -0.75 -14.86
N ALA A 144 2.29 0.09 -14.78
CA ALA A 144 2.42 1.51 -14.47
C ALA A 144 2.97 1.75 -13.05
N LEU A 145 2.42 1.02 -12.08
CA LEU A 145 2.82 1.06 -10.69
C LEU A 145 4.27 0.62 -10.51
N ARG A 146 4.63 -0.52 -11.11
CA ARG A 146 6.01 -1.02 -11.13
C ARG A 146 7.00 0.02 -11.64
N ARG A 147 6.70 0.68 -12.77
CA ARG A 147 7.58 1.73 -13.33
C ARG A 147 7.74 2.92 -12.39
N THR A 148 6.69 3.23 -11.62
CA THR A 148 6.71 4.35 -10.68
C THR A 148 7.56 4.02 -9.46
N MET A 149 7.39 2.82 -8.91
CA MET A 149 8.21 2.31 -7.80
C MET A 149 9.71 2.26 -8.18
N GLU A 150 10.04 1.74 -9.36
CA GLU A 150 11.43 1.69 -9.84
C GLU A 150 12.05 3.10 -9.98
N LYS A 151 11.25 4.09 -10.40
CA LYS A 151 11.70 5.49 -10.53
C LYS A 151 12.01 6.10 -9.17
N ASP A 152 11.17 5.85 -8.17
CA ASP A 152 11.35 6.37 -6.82
C ASP A 152 12.57 5.73 -6.13
N GLU A 153 12.79 4.42 -6.33
CA GLU A 153 14.00 3.72 -5.85
C GLU A 153 15.29 4.25 -6.48
N LEU A 154 15.26 4.60 -7.78
CA LEU A 154 16.39 5.23 -8.47
C LEU A 154 16.65 6.65 -7.98
N GLY A 155 15.61 7.37 -7.56
CA GLY A 155 15.72 8.69 -6.93
C GLY A 155 16.44 8.62 -5.57
N ARG A 156 16.13 7.59 -4.77
CA ARG A 156 16.79 7.35 -3.47
C ARG A 156 18.28 7.07 -3.60
N SER A 157 18.71 6.28 -4.59
CA SER A 157 20.12 5.88 -4.73
C SER A 157 21.03 7.00 -5.25
N ASN A 158 20.48 7.94 -6.02
CA ASN A 158 21.27 8.99 -6.67
C ASN A 158 21.51 10.25 -5.81
N GLY A 159 21.04 10.29 -4.56
CA GLY A 159 21.28 11.42 -3.65
C GLY A 159 20.77 12.78 -4.15
N LEU A 160 19.88 12.78 -5.15
CA LEU A 160 19.27 13.98 -5.72
C LEU A 160 18.30 14.56 -4.69
N GLY A 161 18.79 15.53 -3.91
CA GLY A 161 18.08 16.28 -2.88
C GLY A 161 16.94 17.17 -3.38
N LYS A 162 16.10 16.69 -4.30
CA LYS A 162 14.73 17.17 -4.36
C LYS A 162 13.95 16.32 -3.37
N ARG A 163 13.29 17.01 -2.43
CA ARG A 163 12.25 16.47 -1.55
C ARG A 163 11.05 16.01 -2.38
N GLU A 164 11.25 15.11 -3.35
CA GLU A 164 10.16 14.38 -3.97
C GLU A 164 9.63 13.49 -2.86
N ALA A 165 8.37 13.71 -2.48
CA ALA A 165 7.80 12.98 -1.39
C ALA A 165 7.80 11.50 -1.76
N LEU A 166 8.62 10.74 -1.06
CA LEU A 166 8.74 9.31 -1.25
C LEU A 166 7.36 8.70 -1.02
N VAL A 167 6.90 7.84 -1.93
CA VAL A 167 5.59 7.22 -1.83
C VAL A 167 5.78 5.74 -1.52
N GLU A 168 5.41 5.34 -0.31
CA GLU A 168 5.44 3.95 0.08
C GLU A 168 4.12 3.27 -0.21
N HIS A 169 4.19 2.20 -0.99
CA HIS A 169 3.01 1.43 -1.37
C HIS A 169 2.80 0.24 -0.45
N ILE A 170 1.61 0.18 0.14
CA ILE A 170 1.15 -0.96 0.92
C ILE A 170 0.04 -1.65 0.15
N TYR A 171 0.26 -2.89 -0.27
CA TYR A 171 -0.68 -3.68 -1.05
C TYR A 171 -1.46 -4.65 -0.17
N LYS A 172 -2.79 -4.69 -0.31
CA LYS A 172 -3.64 -5.72 0.31
C LYS A 172 -4.08 -6.76 -0.73
N TYR A 173 -3.75 -8.02 -0.48
CA TYR A 173 -4.14 -9.18 -1.31
C TYR A 173 -4.99 -10.19 -0.53
N ASP A 174 -6.15 -10.58 -1.07
CA ASP A 174 -7.05 -11.58 -0.49
C ASP A 174 -6.96 -12.93 -1.22
N ARG A 175 -6.60 -14.01 -0.50
CA ARG A 175 -6.34 -15.36 -1.05
C ARG A 175 -7.57 -16.05 -1.67
N LEU A 176 -8.78 -15.77 -1.18
CA LEU A 176 -10.01 -16.43 -1.67
C LEU A 176 -10.37 -16.03 -3.13
N ALA A 177 -9.82 -14.93 -3.64
CA ALA A 177 -10.03 -14.49 -5.03
C ALA A 177 -9.04 -15.11 -6.04
N VAL A 178 -8.06 -15.90 -5.56
CA VAL A 178 -6.92 -16.37 -6.36
C VAL A 178 -7.25 -17.58 -7.23
N GLU A 179 -8.25 -18.40 -6.89
CA GLU A 179 -8.61 -19.60 -7.69
C GLU A 179 -9.19 -19.27 -9.08
N GLN A 180 -9.51 -18.00 -9.39
CA GLN A 180 -10.15 -17.62 -10.65
C GLN A 180 -9.41 -16.55 -11.49
N THR A 181 -8.22 -16.09 -11.09
CA THR A 181 -7.52 -14.99 -11.81
C THR A 181 -6.20 -15.42 -12.46
N PRO A 182 -6.06 -15.32 -13.81
CA PRO A 182 -4.80 -15.60 -14.50
C PRO A 182 -3.93 -14.34 -14.60
N ALA A 183 -3.26 -13.94 -13.51
CA ALA A 183 -2.31 -12.82 -13.60
C ALA A 183 -1.10 -12.95 -12.65
N LYS A 184 0.06 -13.20 -13.29
CA LYS A 184 1.42 -13.16 -12.74
C LYS A 184 1.89 -11.71 -12.54
N PHE A 185 1.34 -11.02 -11.55
CA PHE A 185 1.92 -9.76 -11.05
C PHE A 185 3.13 -10.05 -10.14
N LEU A 186 2.90 -10.98 -9.22
CA LEU A 186 3.91 -11.74 -8.48
C LEU A 186 3.53 -13.21 -8.68
N ASP A 187 4.50 -14.13 -8.70
CA ASP A 187 4.15 -15.55 -8.72
C ASP A 187 3.56 -15.95 -7.37
N LEU A 188 2.23 -15.88 -7.26
CA LEU A 188 1.53 -16.10 -5.99
C LEU A 188 1.58 -17.56 -5.53
N SER A 189 1.96 -18.49 -6.42
CA SER A 189 2.19 -19.89 -6.07
C SER A 189 3.35 -20.08 -5.08
N VAL A 190 4.18 -19.05 -4.91
CA VAL A 190 5.35 -19.03 -4.03
C VAL A 190 5.01 -18.57 -2.60
N PHE A 191 3.78 -18.12 -2.32
CA PHE A 191 3.38 -17.60 -0.99
C PHE A 191 2.46 -18.59 -0.24
N PRO A 192 3.01 -19.40 0.69
CA PRO A 192 2.25 -20.47 1.32
C PRO A 192 1.21 -19.96 2.34
N ASP A 193 1.45 -18.82 3.02
CA ASP A 193 0.67 -18.35 4.18
C ASP A 193 0.48 -16.82 4.25
N LEU A 194 -0.31 -16.35 5.24
CA LEU A 194 -0.43 -14.92 5.60
C LEU A 194 0.98 -14.37 5.84
N GLY A 195 1.38 -13.41 5.01
CA GLY A 195 2.75 -12.91 5.01
C GLY A 195 2.82 -11.43 4.65
N ILE A 196 3.88 -10.81 5.14
CA ILE A 196 4.28 -9.46 4.80
C ILE A 196 5.56 -9.61 4.00
N TYR A 197 5.54 -9.09 2.80
CA TYR A 197 6.65 -9.25 1.90
C TYR A 197 7.15 -7.89 1.40
N ARG A 198 8.47 -7.79 1.28
CA ARG A 198 9.10 -6.67 0.61
C ARG A 198 9.01 -6.90 -0.89
N VAL A 199 8.46 -5.93 -1.61
CA VAL A 199 8.44 -5.96 -3.07
C VAL A 199 9.73 -5.33 -3.57
N LYS A 200 10.59 -6.12 -4.22
CA LYS A 200 11.74 -5.60 -5.00
C LYS A 200 11.43 -5.79 -6.49
N HIS A 201 11.47 -4.70 -7.26
CA HIS A 201 11.31 -4.77 -8.71
C HIS A 201 12.68 -4.77 -9.41
N SER A 202 12.96 -5.82 -10.19
CA SER A 202 14.19 -5.95 -10.98
C SER A 202 13.89 -5.93 -12.48
N HIS A 203 14.68 -5.18 -13.25
CA HIS A 203 14.49 -4.88 -14.67
C HIS A 203 14.44 -6.12 -15.60
N ARG A 204 14.79 -7.31 -15.11
CA ARG A 204 14.93 -8.55 -15.91
C ARG A 204 14.16 -9.77 -15.38
N GLU A 205 13.51 -9.67 -14.23
CA GLU A 205 12.87 -10.81 -13.55
C GLU A 205 11.46 -10.45 -13.04
N PRO A 206 10.57 -11.44 -12.78
CA PRO A 206 9.36 -11.21 -12.00
C PRO A 206 9.73 -10.61 -10.63
N ALA A 207 8.85 -9.77 -10.06
CA ALA A 207 9.12 -9.08 -8.79
C ALA A 207 9.65 -10.07 -7.74
N LEU A 208 10.84 -9.81 -7.20
CA LEU A 208 11.43 -10.63 -6.17
C LEU A 208 10.79 -10.22 -4.84
N VAL A 209 10.18 -11.19 -4.20
CA VAL A 209 9.39 -11.00 -2.99
C VAL A 209 10.15 -11.63 -1.86
N GLU A 210 10.82 -10.81 -1.07
CA GLU A 210 11.51 -11.29 0.11
C GLU A 210 10.56 -11.21 1.30
N THR A 211 10.45 -12.30 2.06
CA THR A 211 9.79 -12.27 3.37
C THR A 211 10.46 -11.19 4.20
N VAL A 212 9.67 -10.25 4.74
CA VAL A 212 10.21 -9.35 5.76
C VAL A 212 10.42 -10.22 7.00
N ALA A 213 11.69 -10.57 7.25
CA ALA A 213 12.14 -11.59 8.19
C ALA A 213 11.43 -11.62 9.55
#